data_AF-A0A928WTD2-F1
#
_entry.id   AF-A0A928WTD2-F1
#
_cell.length_a   1.000
_cell.length_b   1.000
_cell.length_c   1.000
_cell.angle_alpha   90.00
_cell.angle_beta   90.00
_cell.angle_gamma   90.00
#
_symmetry.space_group_name_H-M   'P 1'
#
loop_
_entity.id
_entity.type
_entity.pdbx_description
1 polymer ?
#
loop_
_entity_poly.entity_id
_entity_poly.type
_entity_poly.pdbx_seq_one_letter_code
_entity_poly.pdbx_strand_id
1 'polypeptide(L)'
;MDLPSFIWLWRIAAWSMGFSITAYLLLAISGAGLFYTRSDQRLDQRLRRPSWLRSVHFTTGILMVLLVLLLLSIGIIGTLGEFGHLGHSLHLPAGLFVVVVTLVSAWSATRINPERPWARTLHLSLNAVLLFAFVAVTASGWSVVQKYL
;
A
#
# COMPACT_ATOMS: atom_id res chain seq x y z
N MET A 1 6.93 -17.22 26.04
CA MET A 1 5.70 -17.13 25.22
C MET A 1 5.98 -17.88 23.95
N ASP A 2 5.18 -18.89 23.61
CA ASP A 2 5.34 -19.63 22.36
C ASP A 2 4.96 -18.69 21.21
N LEU A 3 5.96 -18.16 20.52
CA LEU A 3 5.74 -17.37 19.32
C LEU A 3 5.10 -18.28 18.26
N PRO A 4 4.20 -17.76 17.41
CA PRO A 4 3.72 -18.53 16.27
C PRO A 4 4.93 -19.02 15.48
N SER A 5 4.89 -20.28 15.05
CA SER A 5 6.00 -20.86 14.30
C SER A 5 6.30 -20.00 13.07
N PHE A 6 7.58 -19.95 12.68
CA PHE A 6 8.05 -19.16 11.54
C PHE A 6 7.17 -19.35 10.29
N ILE A 7 6.75 -20.59 10.01
CA ILE A 7 5.84 -20.93 8.89
C ILE A 7 4.47 -20.25 9.01
N TRP A 8 3.92 -20.11 10.23
CA TRP A 8 2.62 -19.46 10.42
C TRP A 8 2.70 -17.95 10.17
N LEU A 9 3.74 -17.28 10.70
CA LEU A 9 4.02 -15.87 10.40
C LEU A 9 4.23 -15.64 8.91
N TRP A 10 4.96 -16.54 8.26
CA TRP A 10 5.21 -16.50 6.82
C TRP A 10 3.91 -16.61 6.00
N ARG A 11 3.01 -17.55 6.34
CA ARG A 11 1.72 -17.68 5.66
C ARG A 11 0.89 -16.40 5.75
N ILE A 12 0.84 -15.78 6.93
CA ILE A 12 0.11 -14.52 7.11
C ILE A 12 0.76 -13.41 6.27
N ALA A 13 2.09 -13.30 6.29
CA ALA A 13 2.79 -12.31 5.48
C ALA A 13 2.46 -12.46 3.98
N ALA A 14 2.46 -13.68 3.46
CA ALA A 14 2.12 -13.95 2.05
C ALA A 14 0.68 -13.52 1.71
N TRP A 15 -0.31 -13.88 2.54
CA TRP A 15 -1.70 -13.45 2.35
C TRP A 15 -1.86 -11.93 2.47
N SER A 16 -1.25 -11.30 3.48
CA SER A 16 -1.26 -9.85 3.68
C SER A 16 -0.62 -9.09 2.52
N MET A 17 0.41 -9.66 1.89
CA MET A 17 1.03 -9.11 0.69
C MET A 17 0.06 -9.13 -0.50
N GLY A 18 -0.62 -10.26 -0.73
CA GLY A 18 -1.68 -10.37 -1.73
C GLY A 18 -2.81 -9.35 -1.50
N PHE A 19 -3.30 -9.23 -0.26
CA PHE A 19 -4.31 -8.24 0.10
C PHE A 19 -3.83 -6.80 -0.14
N SER A 20 -2.56 -6.49 0.10
CA SER A 20 -1.99 -5.16 -0.18
C SER A 20 -2.00 -4.85 -1.68
N ILE A 21 -1.67 -5.82 -2.54
CA ILE A 21 -1.74 -5.66 -4.00
C ILE A 21 -3.19 -5.42 -4.44
N THR A 22 -4.14 -6.21 -3.93
CA THR A 22 -5.57 -6.00 -4.23
C THR A 22 -6.05 -4.63 -3.77
N ALA A 23 -5.69 -4.21 -2.55
CA ALA A 23 -6.03 -2.89 -2.02
C ALA A 23 -5.43 -1.76 -2.88
N TYR A 24 -4.18 -1.92 -3.34
CA TYR A 24 -3.53 -0.97 -4.25
C TYR A 24 -4.30 -0.85 -5.58
N LEU A 25 -4.71 -1.96 -6.18
CA LEU A 25 -5.48 -1.95 -7.43
C LEU A 25 -6.86 -1.31 -7.23
N LEU A 26 -7.54 -1.60 -6.12
CA LEU A 26 -8.81 -0.95 -5.77
C LEU A 26 -8.64 0.57 -5.58
N LEU A 27 -7.54 1.00 -4.96
CA LEU A 27 -7.18 2.42 -4.83
C LEU A 27 -6.94 3.07 -6.19
N ALA A 28 -6.22 2.40 -7.10
CA ALA A 28 -5.97 2.89 -8.45
C ALA A 28 -7.27 3.05 -9.24
N ILE A 29 -8.14 2.03 -9.25
CA ILE A 29 -9.43 2.06 -9.95
C ILE A 29 -10.35 3.15 -9.39
N SER A 30 -10.52 3.18 -8.06
CA SER A 30 -11.36 4.18 -7.42
C SER A 30 -10.79 5.60 -7.58
N GLY A 31 -9.46 5.77 -7.49
CA GLY A 31 -8.76 7.03 -7.71
C GLY A 31 -8.90 7.54 -9.15
N ALA A 32 -8.78 6.66 -10.14
CA ALA A 32 -9.03 6.97 -11.54
C ALA A 32 -10.49 7.41 -11.76
N GLY A 33 -11.47 6.67 -11.21
CA GLY A 33 -12.87 7.08 -11.26
C GLY A 33 -13.10 8.46 -10.63
N LEU A 34 -12.45 8.74 -9.50
CA LEU A 34 -12.49 10.05 -8.84
C LEU A 34 -11.82 11.16 -9.67
N PHE A 35 -10.84 10.83 -10.52
CA PHE A 35 -10.15 11.75 -11.42
C PHE A 35 -11.01 12.09 -12.64
N TYR A 36 -11.52 11.08 -13.36
CA TYR A 36 -12.29 11.25 -14.59
C TYR A 36 -13.64 11.95 -14.33
N THR A 37 -14.34 11.61 -13.25
CA THR A 37 -15.61 12.26 -12.88
C THR A 37 -15.47 13.75 -12.49
N ARG A 38 -14.25 14.26 -12.32
CA ARG A 38 -13.98 15.68 -12.04
C ARG A 38 -13.57 16.48 -13.26
N SER A 39 -12.96 15.86 -14.25
CA SER A 39 -12.57 16.52 -15.51
C SER A 39 -13.78 16.83 -16.40
N ASP A 40 -14.91 16.16 -16.13
CA ASP A 40 -16.13 16.25 -16.93
C ASP A 40 -17.16 17.21 -16.32
N GLN A 41 -16.80 18.49 -16.20
CA GLN A 41 -17.71 19.55 -15.73
C GLN A 41 -18.90 19.82 -16.68
N ARG A 42 -18.95 19.16 -17.85
CA ARG A 42 -20.00 19.31 -18.86
C ARG A 42 -21.09 18.25 -18.79
N LEU A 43 -20.89 17.15 -18.06
CA LEU A 43 -21.89 16.09 -17.94
C LEU A 43 -22.91 16.41 -16.84
N ASP A 44 -24.17 16.25 -17.24
CA ASP A 44 -25.42 16.57 -16.56
C ASP A 44 -25.38 16.32 -15.04
N GLN A 45 -26.01 17.20 -14.24
CA GLN A 45 -26.05 17.13 -12.77
C GLN A 45 -26.64 15.82 -12.21
N ARG A 46 -27.24 14.99 -13.09
CA ARG A 46 -27.76 13.65 -12.81
C ARG A 46 -26.68 12.57 -12.67
N LEU A 47 -25.49 12.76 -13.24
CA LEU A 47 -24.31 11.89 -13.04
C LEU A 47 -23.49 12.32 -11.83
N ARG A 48 -24.17 12.82 -10.79
CA ARG A 48 -23.58 13.18 -9.50
C ARG A 48 -22.70 12.03 -9.02
N ARG A 49 -21.41 12.32 -8.93
CA ARG A 49 -20.34 11.46 -8.42
C ARG A 49 -20.88 10.59 -7.27
N PRO A 50 -20.88 9.25 -7.41
CA PRO A 50 -21.41 8.40 -6.37
C PRO A 50 -20.66 8.65 -5.07
N SER A 51 -21.37 9.02 -4.00
CA SER A 51 -20.77 9.33 -2.70
C SER A 51 -19.95 8.15 -2.15
N TRP A 52 -20.38 6.92 -2.47
CA TRP A 52 -19.70 5.69 -2.09
C TRP A 52 -18.29 5.57 -2.68
N LEU A 53 -18.01 6.14 -3.85
CA LEU A 53 -16.69 6.01 -4.50
C LEU A 53 -15.60 6.67 -3.67
N ARG A 54 -15.90 7.83 -3.07
CA ARG A 54 -14.98 8.52 -2.15
C ARG A 54 -14.78 7.72 -0.87
N SER A 55 -15.86 7.19 -0.31
CA SER A 55 -15.80 6.39 0.92
C SER A 55 -15.01 5.09 0.72
N VAL A 56 -15.21 4.39 -0.39
CA VAL A 56 -14.43 3.21 -0.77
C VAL A 56 -12.96 3.57 -0.91
N HIS A 57 -12.62 4.61 -1.68
CA HIS A 57 -11.21 5.02 -1.85
C HIS A 57 -10.54 5.35 -0.51
N PHE A 58 -11.22 6.10 0.35
CA PHE A 58 -10.67 6.49 1.65
C PHE A 58 -10.51 5.30 2.60
N THR A 59 -11.52 4.42 2.68
CA THR A 59 -11.49 3.23 3.54
C THR A 59 -10.42 2.24 3.09
N THR A 60 -10.32 1.99 1.78
CA THR A 60 -9.24 1.16 1.23
C THR A 60 -7.87 1.78 1.47
N GLY A 61 -7.76 3.11 1.47
CA GLY A 61 -6.52 3.83 1.80
C GLY A 61 -6.08 3.61 3.25
N ILE A 62 -7.01 3.67 4.20
CA ILE A 62 -6.75 3.32 5.60
C ILE A 62 -6.32 1.85 5.71
N LEU A 63 -7.07 0.93 5.08
CA LEU A 63 -6.75 -0.49 5.11
C LEU A 63 -5.34 -0.77 4.54
N MET A 64 -4.97 -0.09 3.46
CA MET A 64 -3.66 -0.18 2.85
C MET A 64 -2.55 0.24 3.81
N VAL A 65 -2.71 1.37 4.51
CA VAL A 65 -1.75 1.82 5.53
C VAL A 65 -1.60 0.77 6.63
N LEU A 66 -2.71 0.22 7.13
CA LEU A 66 -2.68 -0.81 8.17
C LEU A 66 -2.00 -2.09 7.67
N LEU A 67 -2.26 -2.51 6.44
CA LEU A 67 -1.65 -3.70 5.83
C LEU A 67 -0.14 -3.56 5.67
N VAL A 68 0.37 -2.41 5.18
CA VAL A 68 1.81 -2.22 5.02
C VAL A 68 2.54 -2.15 6.37
N LEU A 69 1.91 -1.58 7.40
CA LEU A 69 2.47 -1.56 8.75
C LEU A 69 2.45 -2.96 9.38
N LEU A 70 1.36 -3.72 9.21
CA LEU A 70 1.26 -5.11 9.65
C LEU A 70 2.37 -5.96 9.00
N LEU A 71 2.56 -5.83 7.69
CA LEU A 71 3.62 -6.53 6.95
C LEU A 71 5.01 -6.17 7.47
N LEU A 72 5.27 -4.89 7.73
CA LEU A 72 6.53 -4.46 8.34
C LEU A 72 6.73 -5.10 9.72
N SER A 73 5.70 -5.10 10.58
CA SER A 73 5.77 -5.73 11.90
C SER A 73 6.06 -7.22 11.81
N ILE A 74 5.33 -7.96 10.95
CA ILE A 74 5.57 -9.39 10.75
C ILE A 74 6.98 -9.63 10.20
N GLY A 75 7.44 -8.82 9.24
CA GLY A 75 8.77 -8.93 8.65
C GLY A 75 9.89 -8.70 9.67
N ILE A 76 9.76 -7.70 10.55
CA ILE A 76 10.74 -7.43 11.61
C ILE A 76 10.75 -8.58 12.63
N ILE A 77 9.59 -8.98 13.13
CA ILE A 77 9.48 -10.05 14.14
C ILE A 77 10.00 -11.37 13.57
N GLY A 78 9.62 -11.72 12.34
CA GLY A 78 10.06 -12.95 11.69
C GLY A 78 11.57 -12.98 11.42
N THR A 79 12.14 -11.86 10.95
CA THR A 79 13.58 -11.79 10.67
C THR A 79 14.42 -11.82 11.95
N LEU A 80 14.02 -11.07 12.98
CA LEU A 80 14.71 -11.08 14.27
C LEU A 80 14.57 -12.42 14.98
N GLY A 81 13.41 -13.06 14.91
CA GLY A 81 13.15 -14.37 15.52
C GLY A 81 13.99 -15.49 14.88
N GLU A 82 14.16 -15.47 13.56
CA GLU A 82 14.92 -16.52 12.85
C GLU A 82 16.43 -16.25 12.85
N PHE A 83 16.87 -15.02 12.61
CA PHE A 83 18.28 -14.70 12.35
C PHE A 83 18.96 -13.88 13.45
N GLY A 84 18.22 -13.35 14.43
CA GLY A 84 18.76 -12.51 15.51
C GLY A 84 19.17 -11.09 15.08
N HIS A 85 19.20 -10.77 13.78
CA HIS A 85 19.46 -9.44 13.26
C HIS A 85 18.72 -9.15 11.95
N LEU A 86 18.70 -7.88 11.52
CA LEU A 86 18.02 -7.42 10.31
C LEU A 86 18.99 -7.31 9.11
N GLY A 87 18.45 -7.11 7.91
CA GLY A 87 19.23 -6.69 6.73
C GLY A 87 19.77 -7.80 5.83
N HIS A 88 19.30 -9.05 5.97
CA HIS A 88 19.76 -10.19 5.16
C HIS A 88 19.28 -10.20 3.70
N SER A 89 18.41 -9.27 3.30
CA SER A 89 17.84 -9.23 1.96
C SER A 89 17.46 -7.81 1.55
N LEU A 90 17.37 -7.60 0.24
CA LEU A 90 16.85 -6.36 -0.35
C LEU A 90 15.35 -6.15 -0.04
N HIS A 91 14.65 -7.18 0.46
CA HIS A 91 13.24 -7.08 0.79
C HIS A 91 12.96 -6.09 1.92
N LEU A 92 13.81 -6.02 2.96
CA LEU A 92 13.61 -5.09 4.06
C LEU A 92 13.75 -3.62 3.62
N PRO A 93 14.84 -3.20 2.91
CA PRO A 93 14.91 -1.86 2.33
C PRO A 93 13.75 -1.53 1.38
N ALA A 94 13.36 -2.47 0.51
CA ALA A 94 12.22 -2.29 -0.38
C ALA A 94 10.90 -2.12 0.38
N GLY A 95 10.68 -2.91 1.43
CA GLY A 95 9.51 -2.82 2.31
C GLY A 95 9.44 -1.51 3.06
N LEU A 96 10.56 -1.05 3.65
CA LEU A 96 10.63 0.27 4.30
C LEU A 96 10.34 1.41 3.32
N PHE A 97 10.85 1.33 2.09
CA PHE A 97 10.54 2.29 1.05
C PHE A 97 9.03 2.32 0.74
N VAL A 98 8.39 1.16 0.56
CA VAL A 98 6.93 1.07 0.38
C VAL A 98 6.17 1.69 1.55
N VAL A 99 6.58 1.42 2.78
CA VAL A 99 5.95 2.00 3.99
C VAL A 99 6.06 3.53 3.97
N VAL A 100 7.25 4.09 3.78
CA VAL A 100 7.45 5.54 3.75
C VAL A 100 6.62 6.19 2.65
N VAL A 101 6.70 5.69 1.41
CA VAL A 101 5.96 6.26 0.29
C VAL A 101 4.45 6.15 0.52
N THR A 102 3.97 5.04 1.11
CA THR A 102 2.55 4.86 1.46
C THR A 102 2.09 5.88 2.50
N LEU A 103 2.87 6.10 3.56
CA LEU A 103 2.53 7.06 4.61
C LEU A 103 2.54 8.50 4.10
N VAL A 104 3.53 8.89 3.29
CA VAL A 104 3.57 10.23 2.67
C VAL A 104 2.42 10.40 1.67
N SER A 105 2.07 9.35 0.91
CA SER A 105 0.92 9.35 0.02
C SER A 105 -0.39 9.53 0.80
N ALA A 106 -0.60 8.80 1.89
CA ALA A 106 -1.78 8.95 2.75
C ALA A 106 -1.86 10.34 3.39
N TRP A 107 -0.74 10.85 3.90
CA TRP A 107 -0.65 12.20 4.45
C TRP A 107 -1.00 13.26 3.40
N SER A 108 -0.41 13.18 2.20
CA SER A 108 -0.72 14.13 1.12
C SER A 108 -2.19 14.07 0.71
N ALA A 109 -2.83 12.89 0.74
CA ALA A 109 -4.27 12.76 0.49
C ALA A 109 -5.13 13.59 1.46
N THR A 110 -4.76 13.63 2.75
CA THR A 110 -5.45 14.45 3.77
C THR A 110 -5.26 15.95 3.59
N ARG A 111 -4.28 16.36 2.77
CA ARG A 111 -3.96 17.77 2.50
C ARG A 111 -4.57 18.30 1.20
N ILE A 112 -5.27 17.47 0.43
CA ILE A 112 -5.91 17.87 -0.84
C ILE A 112 -6.99 18.93 -0.58
N ASN A 113 -6.71 20.15 -1.02
CA ASN A 113 -7.58 21.32 -0.93
C ASN A 113 -7.28 22.26 -2.12
N PRO A 114 -8.26 23.02 -2.65
CA PRO A 114 -8.03 24.08 -3.65
C PRO A 114 -6.84 25.02 -3.35
N GLU A 115 -6.60 25.36 -2.09
CA GLU A 115 -5.47 26.21 -1.65
C GLU A 115 -4.12 25.49 -1.66
N ARG A 116 -4.11 24.16 -1.77
CA ARG A 116 -2.92 23.29 -1.74
C ARG A 116 -2.92 22.34 -2.95
N PRO A 117 -2.78 22.86 -4.18
CA PRO A 117 -2.82 22.03 -5.38
C PRO A 117 -1.69 20.99 -5.44
N TRP A 118 -0.54 21.29 -4.81
CA TRP A 118 0.61 20.38 -4.72
C TRP A 118 0.28 19.03 -4.08
N ALA A 119 -0.67 19.00 -3.13
CA ALA A 119 -0.99 17.79 -2.36
C ALA A 119 -1.55 16.70 -3.27
N ARG A 120 -2.35 17.08 -4.27
CA ARG A 120 -2.89 16.14 -5.26
C ARG A 120 -1.79 15.60 -6.17
N THR A 121 -0.95 16.47 -6.71
CA THR A 121 0.16 16.07 -7.58
C THR A 121 1.11 15.14 -6.84
N LEU A 122 1.47 15.48 -5.60
CA LEU A 122 2.31 14.62 -4.76
C LEU A 122 1.66 13.25 -4.51
N HIS A 123 0.38 13.23 -4.12
CA HIS A 123 -0.34 11.97 -3.90
C HIS A 123 -0.32 11.08 -5.16
N LEU A 124 -0.63 11.63 -6.33
CA LEU A 124 -0.63 10.89 -7.59
C LEU A 124 0.77 10.40 -7.99
N SER A 125 1.79 11.25 -7.88
CA SER A 125 3.18 10.89 -8.18
C SER A 125 3.69 9.79 -7.25
N LEU A 126 3.40 9.87 -5.95
CA LEU A 126 3.77 8.83 -4.99
C LEU A 126 3.03 7.51 -5.27
N ASN A 127 1.77 7.55 -5.70
CA ASN A 127 1.08 6.34 -6.12
C ASN A 127 1.70 5.72 -7.38
N ALA A 128 2.18 6.51 -8.33
CA ALA A 128 2.94 5.98 -9.46
C ALA A 128 4.26 5.34 -9.01
N VAL A 129 4.98 5.96 -8.08
CA VAL A 129 6.18 5.37 -7.46
C VAL A 129 5.85 4.06 -6.72
N LEU A 130 4.72 4.02 -6.00
CA LEU A 130 4.25 2.82 -5.31
C LEU A 130 4.02 1.64 -6.25
N LEU A 131 3.60 1.86 -7.51
CA LEU A 131 3.45 0.78 -8.48
C LEU A 131 4.76 0.00 -8.64
N PHE A 132 5.84 0.72 -8.93
CA PHE A 132 7.17 0.14 -9.10
C PHE A 132 7.71 -0.44 -7.79
N ALA A 133 7.44 0.24 -6.66
CA ALA A 133 7.84 -0.24 -5.34
C ALA A 133 7.14 -1.57 -4.98
N PHE A 134 5.85 -1.72 -5.31
CA PHE A 134 5.11 -2.97 -5.09
C PHE A 134 5.65 -4.10 -5.95
N VAL A 135 6.02 -3.84 -7.21
CA VAL A 135 6.68 -4.84 -8.06
C VAL A 135 8.01 -5.28 -7.44
N ALA A 136 8.86 -4.32 -7.04
CA ALA A 136 10.17 -4.60 -6.45
C ALA A 136 10.08 -5.36 -5.12
N VAL A 137 9.18 -4.95 -4.22
CA VAL A 137 9.01 -5.62 -2.92
C VAL A 137 8.41 -7.02 -3.10
N THR A 138 7.52 -7.23 -4.08
CA THR A 138 6.95 -8.55 -4.40
C THR A 138 8.01 -9.49 -4.98
N ALA A 139 8.82 -9.01 -5.93
CA ALA A 139 9.89 -9.80 -6.50
C ALA A 139 10.95 -10.19 -5.44
N SER A 140 11.35 -9.24 -4.59
CA SER A 140 12.28 -9.52 -3.49
C SER A 140 11.66 -10.37 -2.38
N GLY A 141 10.35 -10.26 -2.14
CA GLY A 141 9.63 -11.12 -1.18
C GLY A 141 9.55 -12.55 -1.67
N TRP A 142 9.29 -12.75 -2.96
CA TRP A 142 9.32 -14.05 -3.61
C TRP A 142 10.70 -14.72 -3.48
N SER A 143 11.79 -14.00 -3.71
CA SER A 143 13.14 -14.58 -3.55
C SER A 143 13.47 -14.96 -2.11
N VAL A 144 12.90 -14.26 -1.12
CA VAL A 144 13.00 -14.64 0.30
C VAL A 144 12.18 -15.90 0.57
N VAL A 145 10.94 -15.96 0.06
CA VAL A 145 10.03 -17.11 0.20
C VAL A 145 10.66 -18.40 -0.33
N GLN A 146 11.32 -18.35 -1.49
CA GLN A 146 11.93 -19.51 -2.13
C GLN A 146 13.02 -20.19 -1.29
N LYS A 147 13.54 -19.52 -0.24
CA LYS A 147 14.51 -20.14 0.68
C LYS A 147 13.87 -21.12 1.67
N TYR A 148 12.55 -21.12 1.79
CA TYR A 148 11.79 -21.89 2.77
C TYR A 148 10.79 -22.87 2.12
N LEU A 149 10.78 -22.95 0.79
CA LEU A 149 10.07 -23.97 0.00
C LEU A 149 11.06 -25.06 -0.40
#